data_AF-C6J3N0-F1
#
_entry.id   AF-C6J3N0-F1
#
_cell.length_a   1.000
_cell.length_b   1.000
_cell.length_c   1.000
_cell.angle_alpha   90.00
_cell.angle_beta   90.00
_cell.angle_gamma   90.00
#
_symmetry.space_group_name_H-M   'P 1'
#
loop_
_entity.id
_entity.type
_entity.pdbx_description
1 polymer ?
#
loop_
_entity_poly.entity_id
_entity_poly.type
_entity_poly.pdbx_seq_one_letter_code
_entity_poly.pdbx_strand_id
1 'polypeptide(L)'
;MVLSGAELPLPVVRQQIASSIDVFVHLSRLRDRSRRVTEISEVVGLRDGEVVLQPLFTFQEEGEQNGRIVGHLQSSGAKLIHTDKLRMSGLPVD
;
A
#
# COMPACT_ATOMS: atom_id res chain seq x y z
N MET A 1 -4.23 -17.90 -32.67
CA MET A 1 -4.69 -19.10 -31.94
C MET A 1 -4.98 -18.67 -30.52
N VAL A 2 -6.25 -18.52 -30.18
CA VAL A 2 -6.69 -18.10 -28.84
C VAL A 2 -6.49 -19.30 -27.93
N LEU A 3 -5.66 -19.14 -26.90
CA LEU A 3 -5.47 -20.12 -25.82
C LEU A 3 -6.73 -20.11 -24.93
N SER A 4 -7.81 -20.65 -25.47
CA SER A 4 -9.02 -20.97 -24.72
C SER A 4 -8.79 -22.27 -23.95
N GLY A 5 -8.33 -22.17 -22.70
CA GLY A 5 -8.33 -23.30 -21.76
C GLY A 5 -7.14 -23.45 -20.81
N ALA A 6 -6.10 -22.61 -20.89
CA ALA A 6 -5.09 -22.60 -19.84
C ALA A 6 -5.62 -21.78 -18.66
N GLU A 7 -5.84 -22.41 -17.50
CA GLU A 7 -5.99 -21.67 -16.25
C GLU A 7 -4.82 -20.68 -16.15
N LEU A 8 -5.12 -19.38 -16.08
CA LEU A 8 -4.09 -18.38 -15.87
C LEU A 8 -3.31 -18.80 -14.63
N PRO A 9 -2.00 -19.11 -14.74
CA PRO A 9 -1.25 -19.60 -13.61
C PRO A 9 -1.37 -18.57 -12.48
N LEU A 10 -1.85 -18.99 -11.30
CA LEU A 10 -2.02 -18.08 -10.16
C LEU A 10 -0.81 -17.17 -9.89
N PRO A 11 0.46 -17.63 -10.08
CA PRO A 11 1.62 -16.75 -9.97
C PRO A 11 1.61 -15.57 -10.95
N VAL A 12 1.17 -15.79 -12.19
CA VAL A 12 1.07 -14.74 -13.23
C VAL A 12 -0.01 -13.73 -12.85
N VAL A 13 -1.15 -14.18 -12.34
CA VAL A 13 -2.21 -13.29 -11.88
C VAL A 13 -1.73 -12.45 -10.69
N ARG A 14 -1.08 -13.08 -9.70
CA ARG A 14 -0.48 -12.37 -8.56
C ARG A 14 0.55 -11.34 -9.01
N GLN A 15 1.42 -11.70 -9.93
CA GLN A 15 2.43 -10.79 -10.48
C GLN A 15 1.80 -9.61 -11.21
N GLN A 16 0.77 -9.85 -12.03
CA GLN A 16 0.03 -8.80 -12.74
C GLN A 16 -0.68 -7.83 -11.79
N ILE A 17 -1.30 -8.34 -10.72
CA ILE A 17 -1.94 -7.49 -9.70
C ILE A 17 -0.88 -6.66 -8.98
N ALA A 18 0.21 -7.29 -8.52
CA ALA A 18 1.29 -6.61 -7.81
C ALA A 18 1.98 -5.54 -8.66
N SER A 19 2.16 -5.75 -9.97
CA SER A 19 2.78 -4.74 -10.85
C SER A 19 1.85 -3.58 -11.22
N SER A 20 0.54 -3.72 -11.00
CA SER A 20 -0.45 -2.72 -11.41
C SER A 20 -0.78 -1.70 -10.33
N ILE A 21 -0.37 -1.97 -9.08
CA ILE A 21 -0.68 -1.14 -7.91
C ILE A 21 0.62 -0.46 -7.47
N ASP A 22 0.64 0.87 -7.38
CA ASP A 22 1.81 1.60 -6.84
C ASP A 22 1.69 1.78 -5.32
N VAL A 23 0.50 2.15 -4.86
CA VAL A 23 0.22 2.50 -3.45
C VAL A 23 -1.00 1.75 -2.95
N PHE A 24 -0.87 1.19 -1.76
CA PHE A 24 -1.92 0.51 -1.01
C PHE A 24 -2.27 1.31 0.25
N VAL A 25 -3.56 1.63 0.42
CA VAL A 25 -4.06 2.36 1.60
C VAL A 25 -4.92 1.42 2.43
N HIS A 26 -4.42 1.05 3.61
CA HIS A 26 -5.15 0.19 4.53
C HIS A 26 -6.10 1.03 5.39
N LEU A 27 -7.39 0.70 5.33
CA LEU A 27 -8.43 1.26 6.19
C LEU A 27 -8.86 0.20 7.20
N SER A 28 -8.91 0.57 8.49
CA SER A 28 -9.42 -0.33 9.53
C SER A 28 -10.49 0.38 10.37
N ARG A 29 -11.40 -0.41 10.93
CA ARG A 29 -12.32 0.08 11.96
C ARG A 29 -11.65 -0.05 13.31
N LEU A 30 -11.51 1.05 14.03
CA LEU A 30 -10.90 1.08 15.35
C LEU A 30 -11.92 0.75 16.45
N ARG A 31 -11.46 0.58 17.69
CA ARG A 31 -12.30 0.22 18.86
C ARG A 31 -13.37 1.27 19.20
N ASP A 32 -13.12 2.53 18.86
CA ASP A 32 -14.10 3.63 18.96
C ASP A 32 -15.13 3.63 17.82
N ARG A 33 -15.13 2.58 16.99
CA ARG A 33 -15.92 2.38 15.77
C ARG A 33 -15.62 3.37 14.64
N SER A 34 -14.65 4.27 14.78
CA SER A 34 -14.22 5.12 13.68
C SER A 34 -13.54 4.27 12.59
N ARG A 35 -13.61 4.73 11.33
CA ARG A 35 -12.80 4.18 10.23
C ARG A 35 -11.64 5.13 10.00
N ARG A 36 -10.41 4.62 10.06
CA ARG A 36 -9.20 5.41 9.82
C ARG A 36 -8.26 4.69 8.88
N VAL A 37 -7.44 5.47 8.18
CA VAL A 37 -6.27 4.95 7.48
C VAL A 37 -5.28 4.51 8.55
N THR A 38 -4.95 3.22 8.57
CA THR A 38 -4.00 2.62 9.51
C THR A 38 -2.61 2.50 8.93
N GLU A 39 -2.50 2.37 7.60
CA GLU A 39 -1.24 2.27 6.91
C GLU A 39 -1.37 2.78 5.46
N ILE A 40 -0.34 3.47 4.99
CA ILE A 40 -0.13 3.78 3.58
C ILE A 40 1.20 3.13 3.20
N SER A 41 1.17 2.21 2.24
CA SER A 41 2.33 1.43 1.82
C SER A 41 2.54 1.53 0.32
N GLU A 42 3.79 1.60 -0.10
CA GLU A 42 4.18 1.38 -1.49
C GLU A 42 4.23 -0.12 -1.78
N VAL A 43 3.70 -0.53 -2.93
CA VAL A 43 3.87 -1.90 -3.41
C VAL A 43 5.20 -1.99 -4.14
N VAL A 44 6.16 -2.69 -3.51
CA VAL A 44 7.52 -2.85 -4.05
C VAL A 44 7.56 -3.90 -5.15
N GLY A 45 6.63 -4.87 -5.11
CA GLY A 45 6.52 -5.92 -6.10
C GLY A 45 6.25 -7.28 -5.46
N LEU A 46 6.81 -8.33 -6.05
CA LEU A 46 6.61 -9.71 -5.61
C LEU A 46 7.95 -10.36 -5.24
N ARG A 47 8.03 -11.02 -4.09
CA ARG A 47 9.18 -11.83 -3.68
C ARG A 47 8.67 -13.19 -3.19
N ASP A 48 9.23 -14.28 -3.72
CA ASP A 48 8.86 -15.65 -3.38
C ASP A 48 7.34 -15.93 -3.47
N GLY A 49 6.68 -15.26 -4.42
CA GLY A 49 5.25 -15.36 -4.65
C GLY A 49 4.38 -14.43 -3.80
N GLU A 50 4.94 -13.74 -2.80
CA GLU A 50 4.22 -12.83 -1.91
C GLU A 50 4.43 -11.35 -2.27
N VAL A 51 3.40 -10.53 -2.03
CA VAL A 51 3.46 -9.08 -2.28
C VAL A 51 4.29 -8.42 -1.19
N VAL A 52 5.30 -7.66 -1.61
CA VAL A 52 6.16 -6.89 -0.71
C VAL A 52 5.62 -5.47 -0.62
N LEU A 53 5.32 -5.04 0.61
CA LEU A 53 4.87 -3.69 0.93
C LEU A 53 5.97 -2.96 1.70
N GLN A 54 6.19 -1.69 1.35
CA GLN A 54 7.03 -0.77 2.11
C GLN A 54 6.12 0.28 2.77
N PRO A 55 5.95 0.26 4.10
CA PRO A 55 5.18 1.28 4.80
C PRO A 55 5.80 2.66 4.59
N LEU A 56 4.98 3.61 4.14
CA LEU A 56 5.32 5.03 4.00
C LEU A 56 4.78 5.83 5.19
N PHE A 57 3.58 5.47 5.64
CA PHE A 57 2.93 6.06 6.80
C PHE A 57 2.20 4.98 7.60
N THR A 58 2.29 5.05 8.92
CA THR A 58 1.54 4.21 9.85
C THR A 58 0.78 5.07 10.83
N PHE A 59 -0.44 4.66 11.18
CA PHE A 59 -1.23 5.36 12.17
C PHE A 59 -0.64 5.11 13.56
N GLN A 60 -0.22 6.18 14.22
CA GLN A 60 0.20 6.14 15.62
C GLN A 60 -0.93 6.64 16.49
N GLU A 61 -1.36 5.76 17.40
CA GLU A 61 -2.32 6.11 18.43
C GLU A 61 -1.61 6.85 19.55
N GLU A 62 -2.08 8.06 19.84
CA GLU A 62 -1.56 8.90 20.94
C GLU A 62 -2.39 8.76 22.21
N GLY A 63 -3.61 8.23 22.09
CA GLY A 63 -4.49 7.95 23.21
C GLY A 63 -5.96 8.05 22.84
N GLU A 64 -6.78 8.39 23.83
CA GLU A 64 -8.22 8.43 23.69
C GLU A 64 -8.80 9.68 24.39
N GLN A 65 -9.69 10.39 23.70
CA GLN A 65 -10.37 11.56 24.22
C GLN A 65 -11.88 11.42 23.98
N ASN A 66 -12.68 11.51 25.05
CA ASN A 66 -14.13 11.40 24.99
C ASN A 66 -14.62 10.11 24.29
N GLY A 67 -13.94 8.98 24.52
CA GLY A 67 -14.27 7.69 23.89
C GLY A 67 -13.88 7.58 22.42
N ARG A 68 -13.11 8.54 21.89
CA ARG A 68 -12.59 8.54 20.52
C ARG A 68 -11.08 8.42 20.52
N ILE A 69 -10.56 7.56 19.66
CA ILE A 69 -9.12 7.41 19.48
C ILE A 69 -8.56 8.67 18.84
N VAL A 70 -7.46 9.17 19.40
CA VAL A 70 -6.67 10.29 18.87
C VAL A 70 -5.32 9.77 18.42
N GLY A 71 -4.85 10.30 17.30
CA GLY A 71 -3.62 9.89 16.64
C GLY A 71 -3.57 10.39 15.21
N HIS A 72 -2.42 10.20 14.58
CA HIS A 72 -2.13 10.69 13.24
C HIS A 72 -1.31 9.68 12.44
N LEU A 73 -1.24 9.88 11.13
CA LEU A 73 -0.33 9.15 10.27
C LEU A 73 1.10 9.68 10.47
N GLN A 74 1.96 8.84 11.01
CA GLN A 74 3.38 9.11 11.17
C GLN A 74 4.13 8.56 9.95
N SER A 75 4.99 9.38 9.34
CA SER A 75 5.87 8.89 8.27
C SER A 75 6.86 7.86 8.82
N SER A 76 7.10 6.79 8.07
CA SER A 76 8.14 5.80 8.37
C SER A 76 9.56 6.31 8.07
N GLY A 77 9.68 7.44 7.36
CA GLY A 77 10.94 7.95 6.82
C GLY A 77 11.41 7.22 5.54
N ALA A 78 10.67 6.21 5.06
CA ALA A 78 10.97 5.55 3.81
C ALA A 78 10.68 6.48 2.62
N LYS A 79 11.59 6.49 1.65
CA LYS A 79 11.38 7.15 0.36
C LYS A 79 10.70 6.20 -0.62
N LEU A 80 9.97 6.78 -1.58
CA LEU A 80 9.39 6.02 -2.69
C LEU A 80 10.49 5.37 -3.52
N ILE A 81 10.29 4.09 -3.85
CA ILE A 81 11.18 3.32 -4.70
C ILE A 81 10.84 3.57 -6.18
N HIS A 82 9.56 3.44 -6.53
CA HIS A 82 9.04 3.60 -7.88
C HIS A 82 8.63 5.05 -8.14
N THR A 83 9.55 5.80 -8.74
CA THR A 83 9.40 7.25 -8.91
C THR A 83 9.19 7.67 -10.35
N ASP A 84 9.10 6.73 -11.29
CA ASP A 84 9.00 7.03 -12.72
C ASP A 84 7.74 7.83 -13.06
N LYS A 85 6.59 7.52 -12.43
CA LYS A 85 5.35 8.29 -12.61
C LYS A 85 5.49 9.74 -12.12
N LEU A 86 6.25 9.97 -11.05
CA LEU A 86 6.55 11.32 -10.56
C LEU A 86 7.45 12.08 -11.53
N ARG A 87 8.51 11.43 -12.04
CA ARG A 87 9.38 12.03 -13.06
C ARG A 87 8.61 12.38 -14.34
N MET A 88 7.75 11.46 -14.80
CA MET A 88 6.92 11.65 -15.98
C MET A 88 5.89 12.77 -15.81
N SER A 89 5.45 13.07 -14.58
CA SER A 89 4.57 14.21 -14.29
C SER A 89 5.33 15.52 -14.05
N GLY A 90 6.66 15.52 -14.18
CA GLY A 90 7.51 16.70 -13.97
C GLY A 90 7.75 17.03 -12.50
N LEU A 91 7.44 16.12 -11.59
CA LEU A 91 7.70 16.30 -10.16
C LEU A 91 9.17 15.95 -9.86
N PRO A 92 9.86 16.76 -9.03
CA PRO A 92 11.21 16.44 -8.57
C PRO A 92 11.19 15.19 -7.70
N VAL A 93 12.26 14.40 -7.79
CA VAL A 93 12.45 13.18 -7.02
C VAL A 93 13.82 13.23 -6.36
N ASP A 94 13.85 13.23 -5.02
CA ASP A 94 15.07 13.34 -4.20
C ASP A 94 15.72 12.00 -3.84
#